data_AF-A0A6P3S0W0-F1
#
_entry.id   AF-A0A6P3S0W0-F1
#
_cell.length_a   1.000
_cell.length_b   1.000
_cell.length_c   1.000
_cell.angle_alpha   90.00
_cell.angle_beta   90.00
_cell.angle_gamma   90.00
#
_symmetry.space_group_name_H-M   'P 1'
#
loop_
_entity.id
_entity.type
_entity.pdbx_description
1 polymer ?
#
loop_
_entity_poly.entity_id
_entity_poly.type
_entity_poly.pdbx_seq_one_letter_code
_entity_poly.pdbx_strand_id
1 'polypeptide(L)'
;MCGARGSGGARRSPWPTDPRGPQVPCNSAPSPPGSVKVERQVFGEATKQPGITFIAAKFDGILGMAYPRISVNNVLPVFDNLMQQKLVDKNIFSFYLNRDPNAQPEGELMLSGTDSKYYTGPLSYLNVTRKAYWQVHMEQVDVGNSLTLCKAGCEAIVDTGTSLVVGPVEEVRALQKAIGAVPLIQGEYMIPCEKVSSLPEVTLKLGGKGYKLGAEDYTLKVSQGGKTICLSGFMGMDIPPPGGPLWILGDVFIGRYYAVFDRDENRVGLAEATRV
;
A
#
# COMPACT_ATOMS: atom_id res chain seq x y z
N MET A 1 -1.54 -20.67 -12.28
CA MET A 1 -0.95 -19.80 -13.31
C MET A 1 -1.91 -19.74 -14.49
N CYS A 2 -2.46 -18.56 -14.78
CA CYS A 2 -3.24 -18.31 -16.00
C CYS A 2 -2.25 -17.85 -17.07
N GLY A 3 -1.75 -18.77 -17.90
CA GLY A 3 -0.90 -18.44 -19.03
C GLY A 3 -1.75 -18.31 -20.28
N ALA A 4 -1.88 -17.10 -20.84
CA ALA A 4 -2.45 -16.93 -22.17
C ALA A 4 -1.37 -17.24 -23.22
N ARG A 5 -1.43 -18.44 -23.82
CA ARG A 5 -0.87 -18.68 -25.15
C ARG A 5 -1.97 -18.40 -26.17
N GLY A 6 -1.69 -17.53 -27.15
CA GLY A 6 -2.65 -17.27 -28.22
C GLY A 6 -2.14 -16.29 -29.26
N SER A 7 -1.29 -16.78 -30.15
CA SER A 7 -1.11 -16.24 -31.51
C SER A 7 -2.44 -16.27 -32.27
N GLY A 8 -2.82 -15.16 -32.92
CA GLY A 8 -3.71 -15.19 -34.09
C GLY A 8 -4.96 -14.30 -34.05
N GLY A 9 -4.94 -13.26 -34.92
CA GLY A 9 -6.11 -12.84 -35.71
C GLY A 9 -7.27 -12.15 -34.99
N ALA A 10 -7.20 -10.81 -34.89
CA ALA A 10 -8.35 -9.99 -34.52
C ALA A 10 -9.48 -10.07 -35.57
N ARG A 11 -10.70 -10.41 -35.14
CA ARG A 11 -11.95 -9.98 -35.80
C ARG A 11 -12.86 -9.36 -34.76
N ARG A 12 -13.38 -8.17 -35.10
CA ARG A 12 -14.35 -7.41 -34.32
C ARG A 12 -15.72 -8.08 -34.39
N SER A 13 -16.36 -8.26 -33.24
CA SER A 13 -17.80 -8.58 -33.13
C SER A 13 -18.42 -7.78 -31.98
N PRO A 14 -19.72 -7.42 -32.04
CA PRO A 14 -20.35 -6.48 -31.12
C PRO A 14 -20.65 -7.12 -29.76
N TRP A 15 -20.63 -6.29 -28.72
CA TRP A 15 -20.93 -6.63 -27.33
C TRP A 15 -22.21 -7.48 -27.17
N PRO A 16 -22.16 -8.65 -26.52
CA PRO A 16 -23.35 -9.32 -26.04
C PRO A 16 -23.75 -8.76 -24.66
N THR A 17 -25.05 -8.51 -24.51
CA THR A 17 -25.74 -8.18 -23.27
C THR A 17 -25.85 -9.39 -22.32
N ASP A 18 -24.75 -10.08 -22.00
CA ASP A 18 -24.73 -11.09 -20.94
C ASP A 18 -24.34 -10.41 -19.61
N PRO A 19 -25.19 -10.45 -18.56
CA PRO A 19 -24.83 -9.96 -17.23
C PRO A 19 -23.68 -10.74 -16.58
N ARG A 20 -23.25 -11.85 -17.18
CA ARG A 20 -22.03 -12.60 -16.84
C ARG A 20 -20.96 -12.21 -17.86
N GLY A 21 -20.05 -11.32 -17.46
CA GLY A 21 -18.85 -11.01 -18.24
C GLY A 21 -18.04 -12.27 -18.60
N PRO A 22 -17.05 -12.17 -19.50
CA PRO A 22 -16.26 -13.32 -19.95
C PRO A 22 -15.68 -14.09 -18.76
N GLN A 23 -16.07 -15.36 -18.64
CA GLN A 23 -15.48 -16.29 -17.67
C GLN A 23 -14.25 -16.95 -18.31
N VAL A 24 -13.06 -16.65 -17.78
CA VAL A 24 -11.84 -17.37 -18.16
C VAL A 24 -11.91 -18.77 -17.52
N PRO A 25 -11.87 -19.87 -18.30
CA PRO A 25 -11.88 -21.21 -17.73
C PRO A 25 -10.54 -21.46 -17.02
N CYS A 26 -10.55 -21.44 -15.69
CA CYS A 26 -9.41 -21.88 -14.89
C CYS A 26 -9.44 -23.41 -14.80
N ASN A 27 -8.58 -24.10 -15.55
CA ASN A 27 -8.29 -25.50 -15.29
C ASN A 27 -7.74 -25.63 -13.86
N SER A 28 -8.43 -26.41 -13.02
CA SER A 28 -8.12 -26.59 -11.61
C SER A 28 -6.83 -27.39 -11.43
N ALA A 29 -5.70 -26.70 -11.28
CA ALA A 29 -4.53 -27.30 -10.65
C ALA A 29 -4.86 -27.58 -9.17
N PRO A 30 -4.41 -28.70 -8.58
CA PRO A 30 -4.52 -28.93 -7.15
C PRO A 30 -3.90 -27.78 -6.37
N SER A 31 -4.63 -27.29 -5.37
CA SER A 31 -4.18 -26.22 -4.49
C SER A 31 -3.03 -26.72 -3.60
N PRO A 32 -1.88 -26.01 -3.49
CA PRO A 32 -0.82 -26.38 -2.56
C PRO A 32 -1.31 -26.43 -1.09
N PRO A 33 -0.64 -27.17 -0.18
CA PRO A 33 -0.93 -27.09 1.25
C PRO A 33 -0.87 -25.63 1.74
N GLY A 34 -1.89 -25.19 2.49
CA GLY A 34 -2.00 -23.80 2.96
C GLY A 34 -2.59 -22.79 1.95
N SER A 35 -2.99 -23.24 0.76
CA SER A 35 -3.69 -22.37 -0.20
C SER A 35 -5.20 -22.30 0.06
N VAL A 36 -5.78 -21.12 -0.16
CA VAL A 36 -7.21 -20.87 -0.03
C VAL A 36 -7.84 -20.74 -1.41
N LYS A 37 -8.95 -21.43 -1.64
CA LYS A 37 -9.72 -21.36 -2.90
C LYS A 37 -10.99 -20.56 -2.69
N VAL A 38 -11.05 -19.37 -3.28
CA VAL A 38 -12.25 -18.52 -3.27
C VAL A 38 -13.12 -18.87 -4.46
N GLU A 39 -14.34 -19.36 -4.22
CA GLU A 39 -15.26 -19.71 -5.29
C GLU A 39 -15.96 -18.46 -5.84
N ARG A 40 -16.24 -18.45 -7.16
CA ARG A 40 -17.04 -17.41 -7.83
C ARG A 40 -16.53 -15.96 -7.66
N GLN A 41 -15.21 -15.79 -7.54
CA GLN A 41 -14.61 -14.45 -7.55
C GLN A 41 -14.75 -13.80 -8.93
N VAL A 42 -15.45 -12.68 -9.00
CA VAL A 42 -15.50 -11.83 -10.20
C VAL A 42 -14.25 -10.93 -10.20
N PHE A 43 -13.56 -10.82 -11.32
CA PHE A 43 -12.40 -9.94 -11.48
C PHE A 43 -12.46 -9.23 -12.83
N GLY A 44 -11.74 -8.12 -12.96
CA GLY A 44 -11.63 -7.38 -14.21
C GLY A 44 -10.51 -7.93 -15.08
N GLU A 45 -10.82 -8.25 -16.34
CA GLU A 45 -9.82 -8.55 -17.35
C GLU A 45 -9.33 -7.24 -17.99
N ALA A 46 -8.05 -6.93 -17.85
CA ALA A 46 -7.46 -5.75 -18.45
C ALA A 46 -7.18 -5.99 -19.95
N THR A 47 -7.95 -5.36 -20.83
CA THR A 47 -7.75 -5.45 -22.29
C THR A 47 -6.89 -4.31 -22.85
N LYS A 48 -6.72 -3.24 -22.07
CA LYS A 48 -5.87 -2.10 -22.39
C LYS A 48 -5.42 -1.41 -21.10
N GLN A 49 -4.12 -1.21 -20.95
CA GLN A 49 -3.51 -0.48 -19.83
C GLN A 49 -2.60 0.61 -20.40
N PRO A 50 -2.98 1.89 -20.35
CA PRO A 50 -2.12 2.98 -20.78
C PRO A 50 -1.06 3.29 -19.72
N GLY A 51 0.07 3.86 -20.16
CA GLY A 51 1.10 4.42 -19.29
C GLY A 51 2.32 3.51 -19.09
N ILE A 52 3.43 4.14 -18.69
CA ILE A 52 4.71 3.44 -18.48
C ILE A 52 4.69 2.55 -17.24
N THR A 53 3.84 2.85 -16.26
CA THR A 53 3.73 2.13 -14.98
C THR A 53 3.53 0.62 -15.19
N PHE A 54 2.60 0.23 -16.06
CA PHE A 54 2.33 -1.19 -16.35
C PHE A 54 3.33 -1.83 -17.31
N ILE A 55 4.10 -1.03 -18.05
CA ILE A 55 5.19 -1.52 -18.91
C ILE A 55 6.43 -1.86 -18.08
N ALA A 56 6.70 -1.05 -17.05
CA ALA A 56 7.85 -1.20 -16.16
C ALA A 56 7.57 -2.06 -14.92
N ALA A 57 6.30 -2.40 -14.66
CA ALA A 57 5.89 -3.23 -13.54
C ALA A 57 6.48 -4.64 -13.63
N LYS A 58 6.83 -5.21 -12.48
CA LYS A 58 7.26 -6.61 -12.34
C LYS A 58 6.12 -7.54 -11.86
N PHE A 59 4.88 -7.05 -11.87
CA PHE A 59 3.69 -7.76 -11.45
C PHE A 59 2.64 -7.79 -12.57
N ASP A 60 1.80 -8.83 -12.58
CA ASP A 60 0.80 -9.04 -13.64
C ASP A 60 -0.56 -8.39 -13.35
N GLY A 61 -0.86 -8.10 -12.08
CA GLY A 61 -2.14 -7.52 -11.69
C GLY A 61 -2.18 -7.04 -10.24
N ILE A 62 -3.36 -6.55 -9.85
CA ILE A 62 -3.62 -5.97 -8.53
C ILE A 62 -4.74 -6.77 -7.86
N LEU A 63 -4.52 -7.21 -6.62
CA LEU A 63 -5.54 -7.82 -5.78
C LEU A 63 -5.99 -6.78 -4.74
N GLY A 64 -7.16 -6.19 -4.95
CA GLY A 64 -7.72 -5.18 -4.06
C GLY A 64 -8.19 -5.75 -2.72
N MET A 65 -7.64 -5.23 -1.62
CA MET A 65 -7.94 -5.66 -0.24
C MET A 65 -8.71 -4.60 0.58
N ALA A 66 -9.25 -3.56 -0.08
CA ALA A 66 -10.04 -2.51 0.54
C ALA A 66 -11.53 -2.88 0.68
N TYR A 67 -12.34 -1.97 1.23
CA TYR A 67 -13.77 -2.17 1.40
C TYR A 67 -14.53 -2.20 0.06
N PRO A 68 -15.67 -2.91 -0.05
CA PRO A 68 -16.47 -2.97 -1.27
C PRO A 68 -16.94 -1.62 -1.83
N ARG A 69 -17.05 -0.60 -0.97
CA ARG A 69 -17.61 0.72 -1.31
C ARG A 69 -16.89 1.43 -2.45
N ILE A 70 -15.61 1.17 -2.65
CA ILE A 70 -14.80 1.77 -3.73
C ILE A 70 -14.57 0.80 -4.90
N SER A 71 -15.22 -0.37 -4.88
CA SER A 71 -15.12 -1.34 -5.95
C SER A 71 -15.88 -0.84 -7.19
N VAL A 72 -15.20 -0.84 -8.33
CA VAL A 72 -15.81 -0.51 -9.61
C VAL A 72 -16.92 -1.53 -9.91
N ASN A 73 -18.07 -1.05 -10.36
CA ASN A 73 -19.27 -1.86 -10.61
C ASN A 73 -19.80 -2.64 -9.39
N ASN A 74 -19.41 -2.22 -8.16
CA ASN A 74 -19.77 -2.89 -6.91
C ASN A 74 -19.40 -4.39 -6.88
N VAL A 75 -18.33 -4.78 -7.57
CA VAL A 75 -17.85 -6.16 -7.53
C VAL A 75 -17.35 -6.49 -6.12
N LEU A 76 -17.75 -7.64 -5.59
CA LEU A 76 -17.35 -8.05 -4.25
C LEU A 76 -15.83 -8.37 -4.22
N PRO A 77 -15.05 -7.71 -3.34
CA PRO A 77 -13.60 -7.98 -3.23
C PRO A 77 -13.29 -9.42 -2.79
N VAL A 78 -12.04 -9.84 -3.04
CA VAL A 78 -11.56 -11.19 -2.68
C VAL A 78 -11.70 -11.46 -1.19
N PHE A 79 -11.30 -10.50 -0.36
CA PHE A 79 -11.39 -10.66 1.09
C PHE A 79 -12.84 -10.75 1.57
N ASP A 80 -13.77 -10.02 0.96
CA ASP A 80 -15.20 -10.14 1.28
C ASP A 80 -15.76 -11.52 0.92
N ASN A 81 -15.35 -12.10 -0.21
CA ASN A 81 -15.71 -13.48 -0.53
C ASN A 81 -15.09 -14.50 0.45
N LEU A 82 -13.83 -14.30 0.87
CA LEU A 82 -13.18 -15.15 1.89
C LEU A 82 -14.00 -15.19 3.19
N MET A 83 -14.43 -14.01 3.66
CA MET A 83 -15.25 -13.90 4.88
C MET A 83 -16.63 -14.55 4.69
N GLN A 84 -17.32 -14.27 3.59
CA GLN A 84 -18.66 -14.84 3.32
C GLN A 84 -18.64 -16.36 3.19
N GLN A 85 -17.57 -16.90 2.61
CA GLN A 85 -17.37 -18.35 2.43
C GLN A 85 -16.76 -19.01 3.67
N LYS A 86 -16.47 -18.26 4.74
CA LYS A 86 -15.85 -18.74 5.99
C LYS A 86 -14.54 -19.50 5.73
N LEU A 87 -13.73 -18.96 4.81
CA LEU A 87 -12.43 -19.52 4.44
C LEU A 87 -11.28 -18.96 5.29
N VAL A 88 -11.58 -18.06 6.21
CA VAL A 88 -10.68 -17.50 7.23
C VAL A 88 -11.35 -17.65 8.60
N ASP A 89 -10.59 -17.99 9.63
CA ASP A 89 -11.09 -18.15 11.01
C ASP A 89 -11.35 -16.79 11.67
N LYS A 90 -10.53 -15.79 11.32
CA LYS A 90 -10.68 -14.39 11.72
C LYS A 90 -10.73 -13.53 10.48
N ASN A 91 -11.57 -12.50 10.46
CA ASN A 91 -11.67 -11.61 9.31
C ASN A 91 -10.58 -10.53 9.36
N ILE A 92 -9.34 -10.97 9.54
CA ILE A 92 -8.17 -10.10 9.59
C ILE A 92 -7.14 -10.58 8.56
N PHE A 93 -6.31 -9.66 8.11
CA PHE A 93 -5.10 -9.97 7.37
C PHE A 93 -3.99 -9.01 7.77
N SER A 94 -2.75 -9.38 7.53
CA SER A 94 -1.60 -8.59 7.98
C SER A 94 -0.45 -8.63 7.00
N PHE A 95 0.34 -7.56 7.01
CA PHE A 95 1.49 -7.39 6.15
C PHE A 95 2.77 -7.15 6.94
N TYR A 96 3.79 -7.92 6.58
CA TYR A 96 5.19 -7.64 6.84
C TYR A 96 5.86 -7.31 5.51
N LEU A 97 6.56 -6.19 5.43
CA LEU A 97 7.34 -5.81 4.26
C LEU A 97 8.78 -5.57 4.71
N ASN A 98 9.71 -6.43 4.27
CA ASN A 98 11.12 -6.26 4.60
C ASN A 98 11.72 -5.13 3.76
N ARG A 99 12.48 -4.25 4.40
CA ARG A 99 13.14 -3.12 3.74
C ARG A 99 14.56 -3.44 3.30
N ASP A 100 15.13 -4.58 3.74
CA ASP A 100 16.39 -5.08 3.20
C ASP A 100 16.12 -5.90 1.93
N PRO A 101 16.54 -5.42 0.74
CA PRO A 101 16.33 -6.14 -0.53
C PRO A 101 17.11 -7.47 -0.62
N ASN A 102 18.02 -7.75 0.32
CA ASN A 102 18.79 -9.00 0.36
C ASN A 102 18.28 -9.99 1.41
N ALA A 103 17.35 -9.57 2.28
CA ALA A 103 16.82 -10.42 3.33
C ALA A 103 15.72 -11.35 2.80
N GLN A 104 15.56 -12.51 3.44
CA GLN A 104 14.53 -13.48 3.10
C GLN A 104 13.73 -13.91 4.35
N PRO A 105 12.38 -13.88 4.29
CA PRO A 105 11.57 -13.46 3.14
C PRO A 105 11.53 -11.92 2.99
N GLU A 106 11.32 -11.48 1.74
CA GLU A 106 11.15 -10.06 1.38
C GLU A 106 9.86 -9.45 1.96
N GLY A 107 8.88 -10.28 2.30
CA GLY A 107 7.63 -9.87 2.91
C GLY A 107 6.69 -11.05 3.12
N GLU A 108 5.59 -10.81 3.83
CA GLU A 108 4.55 -11.78 4.09
C GLU A 108 3.18 -11.08 4.09
N LEU A 109 2.22 -11.66 3.38
CA LEU A 109 0.80 -11.45 3.60
C LEU A 109 0.26 -12.67 4.34
N MET A 110 -0.28 -12.46 5.54
CA MET A 110 -0.95 -13.51 6.30
C MET A 110 -2.45 -13.25 6.31
N LEU A 111 -3.24 -14.26 5.94
CA LEU A 111 -4.70 -14.24 6.10
C LEU A 111 -5.07 -14.86 7.44
N SER A 112 -6.17 -14.40 8.04
CA SER A 112 -6.75 -14.96 9.27
C SER A 112 -5.92 -14.80 10.54
N GLY A 113 -4.85 -14.01 10.51
CA GLY A 113 -3.92 -13.96 11.63
C GLY A 113 -2.93 -12.81 11.57
N THR A 114 -1.96 -12.92 12.47
CA THR A 114 -0.76 -12.09 12.58
C THR A 114 0.40 -13.03 12.88
N ASP A 115 1.60 -12.69 12.46
CA ASP A 115 2.80 -13.45 12.78
C ASP A 115 3.71 -12.67 13.74
N SER A 116 3.77 -13.12 14.98
CA SER A 116 4.56 -12.49 16.04
C SER A 116 6.07 -12.49 15.79
N LYS A 117 6.57 -13.28 14.81
CA LYS A 117 7.99 -13.24 14.43
C LYS A 117 8.35 -11.89 13.76
N TYR A 118 7.37 -11.21 13.16
CA TYR A 118 7.60 -10.03 12.34
C TYR A 118 7.27 -8.70 13.01
N TYR A 119 6.91 -8.70 14.30
CA TYR A 119 6.74 -7.46 15.04
C TYR A 119 7.12 -7.59 16.50
N THR A 120 7.42 -6.46 17.12
CA THR A 120 7.77 -6.35 18.54
C THR A 120 6.79 -5.45 19.27
N GLY A 121 6.58 -5.75 20.55
CA GLY A 121 5.64 -5.03 21.40
C GLY A 121 4.16 -5.26 21.03
N PRO A 122 3.24 -4.54 21.68
CA PRO A 122 1.81 -4.67 21.42
C PRO A 122 1.39 -3.95 20.14
N LEU A 123 0.38 -4.50 19.47
CA LEU A 123 -0.35 -3.81 18.40
C LEU A 123 -1.15 -2.64 18.98
N SER A 124 -0.97 -1.46 18.41
CA SER A 124 -1.82 -0.30 18.67
C SER A 124 -2.87 -0.20 17.57
N TYR A 125 -4.15 -0.22 17.95
CA TYR A 125 -5.26 -0.24 17.02
C TYR A 125 -5.90 1.14 16.85
N LEU A 126 -6.17 1.49 15.59
CA LEU A 126 -6.79 2.73 15.14
C LEU A 126 -8.10 2.42 14.44
N ASN A 127 -9.20 3.05 14.85
CA ASN A 127 -10.50 2.82 14.21
C ASN A 127 -10.53 3.37 12.79
N VAL A 128 -11.17 2.63 11.88
CA VAL A 128 -11.40 3.10 10.53
C VAL A 128 -12.46 4.20 10.53
N THR A 129 -12.09 5.39 10.09
CA THR A 129 -12.97 6.58 10.08
C THR A 129 -13.96 6.57 8.93
N ARG A 130 -13.59 5.96 7.79
CA ARG A 130 -14.45 5.80 6.62
C ARG A 130 -14.21 4.45 5.95
N LYS A 131 -15.22 3.57 6.00
CA LYS A 131 -15.26 2.20 5.42
C LYS A 131 -15.32 2.21 3.88
N ALA A 132 -14.30 2.80 3.28
CA ALA A 132 -14.04 2.90 1.85
C ALA A 132 -12.59 2.48 1.62
N TYR A 133 -11.69 3.09 2.39
CA TYR A 133 -10.28 2.75 2.46
C TYR A 133 -9.96 2.22 3.87
N TRP A 134 -8.73 1.75 4.06
CA TRP A 134 -8.14 1.56 5.39
C TRP A 134 -7.73 2.91 5.99
N GLN A 135 -8.73 3.79 6.12
CA GLN A 135 -8.59 5.19 6.50
C GLN A 135 -8.61 5.33 8.02
N VAL A 136 -7.62 5.99 8.59
CA VAL A 136 -7.47 6.29 10.01
C VAL A 136 -7.24 7.78 10.23
N HIS A 137 -7.56 8.27 11.43
CA HIS A 137 -7.24 9.64 11.81
C HIS A 137 -5.77 9.76 12.20
N MET A 138 -5.11 10.82 11.71
CA MET A 138 -3.73 11.19 12.04
C MET A 138 -3.72 12.58 12.68
N GLU A 139 -3.17 12.68 13.87
CA GLU A 139 -3.23 13.93 14.65
C GLU A 139 -2.28 14.99 14.10
N GLN A 140 -1.07 14.60 13.68
CA GLN A 140 -0.07 15.51 13.12
C GLN A 140 1.12 14.74 12.51
N VAL A 141 1.95 15.45 11.76
CA VAL A 141 3.26 14.99 11.29
C VAL A 141 4.34 15.97 11.72
N ASP A 142 5.31 15.52 12.52
CA ASP A 142 6.44 16.33 12.96
C ASP A 142 7.70 16.00 12.16
N VAL A 143 8.42 17.01 11.71
CA VAL A 143 9.70 16.90 10.99
C VAL A 143 10.79 17.51 11.87
N GLY A 144 11.58 16.66 12.50
CA GLY A 144 12.51 17.06 13.56
C GLY A 144 11.78 17.82 14.68
N ASN A 145 12.40 18.90 15.14
CA ASN A 145 11.85 19.73 16.22
C ASN A 145 11.27 21.08 15.73
N SER A 146 11.25 21.32 14.41
CA SER A 146 11.06 22.66 13.83
C SER A 146 9.80 22.82 12.99
N LEU A 147 9.20 21.73 12.51
CA LEU A 147 8.06 21.77 11.62
C LEU A 147 7.01 20.74 12.03
N THR A 148 5.78 21.20 12.22
CA THR A 148 4.60 20.35 12.39
C THR A 148 3.64 20.63 11.22
N LEU A 149 3.21 19.56 10.57
CA LEU A 149 2.25 19.50 9.47
C LEU A 149 0.97 18.80 9.96
N CYS A 150 -0.12 18.85 9.19
CA CYS A 150 -1.39 18.25 9.61
C CYS A 150 -1.85 18.76 11.00
N LYS A 151 -1.59 20.03 11.33
CA LYS A 151 -1.77 20.58 12.71
C LYS A 151 -3.20 20.50 13.26
N ALA A 152 -4.19 20.49 12.37
CA ALA A 152 -5.60 20.40 12.74
C ALA A 152 -6.11 18.95 12.81
N GLY A 153 -5.22 17.97 12.67
CA GLY A 153 -5.58 16.61 12.32
C GLY A 153 -5.90 16.46 10.84
N CYS A 154 -5.70 15.26 10.33
CA CYS A 154 -5.97 14.89 8.94
C CYS A 154 -6.31 13.40 8.86
N GLU A 155 -6.76 12.97 7.69
CA GLU A 155 -7.05 11.56 7.43
C GLU A 155 -5.88 10.94 6.68
N ALA A 156 -5.56 9.69 7.01
CA ALA A 156 -4.52 8.91 6.36
C ALA A 156 -5.04 7.54 5.95
N ILE A 157 -4.57 6.99 4.83
CA ILE A 157 -4.88 5.63 4.40
C ILE A 157 -3.61 4.79 4.54
N VAL A 158 -3.70 3.65 5.22
CA VAL A 158 -2.63 2.65 5.22
C VAL A 158 -2.78 1.80 3.96
N ASP A 159 -1.86 1.96 3.01
CA ASP A 159 -2.03 1.45 1.64
C ASP A 159 -0.82 0.63 1.18
N THR A 160 -0.97 -0.69 1.16
CA THR A 160 0.05 -1.64 0.68
C THR A 160 0.25 -1.58 -0.85
N GLY A 161 -0.58 -0.83 -1.58
CA GLY A 161 -0.46 -0.65 -3.02
C GLY A 161 0.42 0.54 -3.43
N THR A 162 0.86 1.35 -2.47
CA THR A 162 1.67 2.55 -2.71
C THR A 162 3.02 2.41 -2.04
N SER A 163 4.11 2.77 -2.74
CA SER A 163 5.45 2.67 -2.13
C SER A 163 5.85 3.85 -1.25
N LEU A 164 5.49 5.07 -1.64
CA LEU A 164 5.89 6.30 -0.94
C LEU A 164 4.85 6.71 0.14
N VAL A 165 5.25 7.61 1.03
CA VAL A 165 4.28 8.39 1.82
C VAL A 165 3.81 9.56 0.96
N VAL A 166 2.52 9.63 0.67
CA VAL A 166 1.93 10.70 -0.15
C VAL A 166 1.16 11.66 0.75
N GLY A 167 1.29 12.95 0.53
CA GLY A 167 0.53 13.95 1.27
C GLY A 167 0.15 15.17 0.42
N PRO A 168 -0.66 16.09 0.96
CA PRO A 168 -1.02 17.33 0.28
C PRO A 168 0.22 18.09 -0.20
N VAL A 169 0.16 18.63 -1.42
CA VAL A 169 1.33 19.19 -2.12
C VAL A 169 2.02 20.28 -1.28
N GLU A 170 1.24 21.15 -0.64
CA GLU A 170 1.79 22.24 0.18
C GLU A 170 2.49 21.74 1.46
N GLU A 171 1.93 20.74 2.14
CA GLU A 171 2.54 20.17 3.35
C GLU A 171 3.82 19.40 3.00
N VAL A 172 3.78 18.60 1.93
CA VAL A 172 4.98 17.88 1.47
C VAL A 172 6.04 18.86 0.99
N ARG A 173 5.69 19.94 0.27
CA ARG A 173 6.68 20.95 -0.12
C ARG A 173 7.38 21.57 1.10
N ALA A 174 6.65 21.83 2.18
CA ALA A 174 7.23 22.31 3.44
C ALA A 174 8.16 21.27 4.08
N LEU A 175 7.77 19.99 4.10
CA LEU A 175 8.61 18.87 4.55
C LEU A 175 9.92 18.81 3.75
N GLN A 176 9.82 18.83 2.42
CA GLN A 176 10.97 18.69 1.52
C GLN A 176 11.95 19.85 1.70
N LYS A 177 11.45 21.07 1.89
CA LYS A 177 12.28 22.23 2.25
C LYS A 177 13.00 22.02 3.59
N ALA A 178 12.33 21.46 4.59
CA ALA A 178 12.92 21.22 5.90
C ALA A 178 14.03 20.16 5.88
N ILE A 179 13.94 19.16 4.99
CA ILE A 179 14.97 18.13 4.82
C ILE A 179 16.00 18.47 3.72
N GLY A 180 15.87 19.62 3.06
CA GLY A 180 16.80 20.08 2.01
C GLY A 180 16.75 19.25 0.73
N ALA A 181 15.60 18.63 0.43
CA ALA A 181 15.39 17.88 -0.80
C ALA A 181 15.07 18.81 -1.98
N VAL A 182 15.41 18.37 -3.19
CA VAL A 182 15.25 19.13 -4.44
C VAL A 182 14.11 18.52 -5.27
N PRO A 183 13.16 19.30 -5.78
CA PRO A 183 12.04 18.77 -6.54
C PRO A 183 12.50 18.08 -7.84
N LEU A 184 11.80 17.01 -8.18
CA LEU A 184 11.86 16.32 -9.46
C LEU A 184 10.50 16.45 -10.19
N ILE A 185 10.36 15.72 -11.29
CA ILE A 185 9.11 15.62 -12.03
C ILE A 185 8.06 14.83 -11.22
N GLN A 186 6.78 15.08 -11.51
CA GLN A 186 5.65 14.31 -10.95
C GLN A 186 5.52 14.33 -9.42
N GLY A 187 6.09 15.32 -8.73
CA GLY A 187 5.93 15.47 -7.27
C GLY A 187 6.92 14.67 -6.43
N GLU A 188 7.89 13.99 -7.06
CA GLU A 188 9.02 13.34 -6.41
C GLU A 188 10.11 14.37 -6.03
N TYR A 189 11.01 13.97 -5.14
CA TYR A 189 12.13 14.80 -4.69
C TYR A 189 13.42 13.98 -4.57
N MET A 190 14.54 14.59 -4.90
CA MET A 190 15.88 14.05 -4.75
C MET A 190 16.52 14.56 -3.46
N ILE A 191 17.22 13.69 -2.75
CA ILE A 191 18.03 14.01 -1.59
C ILE A 191 19.50 13.84 -1.99
N PRO A 192 20.40 14.78 -1.65
CA PRO A 192 21.84 14.53 -1.78
C PRO A 192 22.26 13.35 -0.88
N CYS A 193 22.74 12.26 -1.46
CA CYS A 193 22.98 11.00 -0.73
C CYS A 193 23.94 11.15 0.46
N GLU A 194 24.89 12.06 0.38
CA GLU A 194 25.85 12.40 1.44
C GLU A 194 25.20 13.06 2.67
N LYS A 195 23.99 13.61 2.53
CA LYS A 195 23.25 14.26 3.63
C LYS A 195 22.29 13.33 4.36
N VAL A 196 22.05 12.13 3.86
CA VAL A 196 21.03 11.21 4.39
C VAL A 196 21.20 10.97 5.88
N SER A 197 22.41 10.67 6.35
CA SER A 197 22.68 10.42 7.77
C SER A 197 22.41 11.60 8.71
N SER A 198 22.27 12.82 8.16
CA SER A 198 22.02 14.06 8.93
C SER A 198 20.57 14.53 8.88
N LEU A 199 19.70 13.86 8.11
CA LEU A 199 18.31 14.29 7.97
C LEU A 199 17.53 14.06 9.28
N PRO A 200 16.54 14.92 9.57
CA PRO A 200 15.75 14.78 10.79
C PRO A 200 14.85 13.54 10.75
N GLU A 201 14.48 13.05 11.93
CA GLU A 201 13.39 12.06 12.06
C GLU A 201 12.05 12.70 11.65
N VAL A 202 11.20 11.93 10.97
CA VAL A 202 9.81 12.31 10.71
C VAL A 202 8.89 11.45 11.58
N THR A 203 8.05 12.07 12.40
CA THR A 203 7.13 11.38 13.31
C THR A 203 5.69 11.60 12.88
N LEU A 204 4.99 10.53 12.55
CA LEU A 204 3.56 10.52 12.30
C LEU A 204 2.84 10.18 13.61
N LYS A 205 1.97 11.05 14.10
CA LYS A 205 1.22 10.80 15.32
C LYS A 205 -0.14 10.21 14.96
N LEU A 206 -0.41 8.99 15.43
CA LEU A 206 -1.61 8.22 15.18
C LEU A 206 -2.10 7.61 16.50
N GLY A 207 -3.34 7.88 16.91
CA GLY A 207 -3.95 7.29 18.10
C GLY A 207 -3.19 7.59 19.40
N GLY A 208 -2.66 8.80 19.52
CA GLY A 208 -1.84 9.24 20.64
C GLY A 208 -0.40 8.70 20.68
N LYS A 209 0.00 7.84 19.72
CA LYS A 209 1.36 7.28 19.63
C LYS A 209 2.14 7.92 18.47
N GLY A 210 3.44 8.14 18.68
CA GLY A 210 4.35 8.61 17.63
C GLY A 210 5.00 7.44 16.88
N TYR A 211 4.86 7.44 15.55
CA TYR A 211 5.46 6.50 14.60
C TYR A 211 6.59 7.22 13.85
N LYS A 212 7.82 6.87 14.20
CA LYS A 212 9.06 7.51 13.80
C LYS A 212 9.67 6.83 12.57
N LEU A 213 9.96 7.62 11.55
CA LEU A 213 10.76 7.24 10.40
C LEU A 213 12.12 7.94 10.50
N GLY A 214 13.17 7.15 10.66
CA GLY A 214 14.55 7.65 10.56
C GLY A 214 14.90 7.99 9.12
N ALA A 215 16.00 8.72 8.94
CA ALA A 215 16.43 9.18 7.61
C ALA A 215 16.57 8.05 6.57
N GLU A 216 17.07 6.89 6.99
CA GLU A 216 17.21 5.71 6.14
C GLU A 216 15.87 5.01 5.85
N ASP A 217 14.87 5.14 6.73
CA ASP A 217 13.56 4.50 6.50
C ASP A 217 12.82 5.20 5.34
N TYR A 218 12.90 6.54 5.27
CA TYR A 218 12.26 7.34 4.24
C TYR A 218 13.17 7.75 3.07
N THR A 219 14.39 7.23 2.95
CA THR A 219 15.25 7.49 1.78
C THR A 219 15.35 6.25 0.91
N LEU A 220 14.98 6.36 -0.37
CA LEU A 220 15.12 5.27 -1.34
C LEU A 220 16.43 5.43 -2.12
N LYS A 221 17.34 4.48 -1.97
CA LYS A 221 18.62 4.44 -2.71
C LYS A 221 18.45 3.59 -3.97
N VAL A 222 18.46 4.23 -5.13
CA VAL A 222 18.34 3.57 -6.43
C VAL A 222 19.69 3.62 -7.14
N SER A 223 20.26 2.45 -7.45
CA SER A 223 21.53 2.34 -8.15
C SER A 223 21.30 1.96 -9.61
N GLN A 224 21.70 2.82 -10.55
CA GLN A 224 21.63 2.55 -11.98
C GLN A 224 22.95 2.96 -12.66
N GLY A 225 23.56 2.04 -13.41
CA GLY A 225 24.80 2.34 -14.15
C GLY A 225 25.98 2.77 -13.27
N GLY A 226 26.10 2.24 -12.05
CA GLY A 226 27.18 2.57 -11.11
C GLY A 226 27.01 3.91 -10.37
N LYS A 227 25.89 4.62 -10.56
CA LYS A 227 25.53 5.82 -9.79
C LYS A 227 24.35 5.52 -8.88
N THR A 228 24.44 5.99 -7.63
CA THR A 228 23.35 5.93 -6.66
C THR A 228 22.64 7.26 -6.62
N ILE A 229 21.33 7.25 -6.83
CA ILE A 229 20.45 8.39 -6.55
C ILE A 229 19.67 8.11 -5.26
N CYS A 230 19.46 9.15 -4.46
CA CYS A 230 18.66 9.06 -3.25
C CYS A 230 17.37 9.86 -3.47
N LEU A 231 16.23 9.16 -3.40
CA LEU A 231 14.91 9.74 -3.55
C LEU A 231 14.25 9.88 -2.18
N SER A 232 13.53 10.97 -1.99
CA SER A 232 12.68 11.17 -0.83
C SER A 232 11.51 10.19 -0.88
N GLY A 233 11.26 9.54 0.25
CA GLY A 233 10.11 8.67 0.49
C GLY A 233 8.79 9.41 0.60
N PHE A 234 8.80 10.74 0.47
CA PHE A 234 7.62 11.59 0.51
C PHE A 234 7.32 12.17 -0.88
N MET A 235 6.06 12.09 -1.30
CA MET A 235 5.58 12.65 -2.58
C MET A 235 4.40 13.59 -2.33
N GLY A 236 4.41 14.74 -3.01
CA GLY A 236 3.31 15.70 -2.96
C GLY A 236 2.26 15.39 -4.04
N MET A 237 1.03 15.10 -3.63
CA MET A 237 -0.09 14.91 -4.55
C MET A 237 -1.41 15.29 -3.88
N ASP A 238 -2.20 16.12 -4.54
CA ASP A 238 -3.52 16.52 -4.02
C ASP A 238 -4.59 15.54 -4.52
N ILE A 239 -5.22 14.85 -3.57
CA ILE A 239 -6.32 13.91 -3.86
C ILE A 239 -7.64 14.69 -3.83
N PRO A 240 -8.41 14.72 -4.94
CA PRO A 240 -9.61 15.53 -5.01
C PRO A 240 -10.75 14.99 -4.13
N PRO A 241 -11.75 15.83 -3.79
CA PRO A 241 -12.99 15.38 -3.18
C PRO A 241 -13.70 14.33 -4.05
N PRO A 242 -14.45 13.38 -3.46
CA PRO A 242 -14.76 13.23 -2.04
C PRO A 242 -13.73 12.39 -1.26
N GLY A 243 -12.60 12.03 -1.89
CA GLY A 243 -11.59 11.16 -1.29
C GLY A 243 -10.66 11.90 -0.34
N GLY A 244 -10.15 13.05 -0.76
CA GLY A 244 -9.18 13.86 -0.01
C GLY A 244 -9.72 15.21 0.48
N PRO A 245 -8.85 16.02 1.12
CA PRO A 245 -7.41 15.80 1.28
C PRO A 245 -7.10 14.65 2.24
N LEU A 246 -6.06 13.87 1.94
CA LEU A 246 -5.63 12.73 2.75
C LEU A 246 -4.13 12.46 2.57
N TRP A 247 -3.55 11.77 3.55
CA TRP A 247 -2.22 11.18 3.46
C TRP A 247 -2.32 9.70 3.05
N ILE A 248 -1.35 9.18 2.31
CA ILE A 248 -1.21 7.75 2.01
C ILE A 248 0.06 7.26 2.69
N LEU A 249 -0.08 6.26 3.55
CA LEU A 249 1.02 5.62 4.26
C LEU A 249 1.36 4.31 3.55
N GLY A 250 2.30 4.41 2.60
CA GLY A 250 2.76 3.31 1.77
C GLY A 250 3.86 2.44 2.38
N ASP A 251 4.60 1.72 1.52
CA ASP A 251 5.68 0.80 1.91
C ASP A 251 6.78 1.45 2.75
N VAL A 252 7.06 2.75 2.56
CA VAL A 252 7.99 3.51 3.43
C VAL A 252 7.55 3.46 4.90
N PHE A 253 6.24 3.51 5.18
CA PHE A 253 5.69 3.40 6.52
C PHE A 253 5.48 1.93 6.92
N ILE A 254 4.84 1.13 6.08
CA ILE A 254 4.45 -0.26 6.38
C ILE A 254 5.69 -1.18 6.49
N GLY A 255 6.79 -0.85 5.81
CA GLY A 255 8.05 -1.57 5.98
C GLY A 255 8.75 -1.29 7.31
N ARG A 256 8.44 -0.18 7.98
CA ARG A 256 8.90 0.09 9.34
C ARG A 256 7.93 -0.44 10.40
N TYR A 257 6.64 -0.49 10.06
CA TYR A 257 5.55 -0.85 10.96
C TYR A 257 4.69 -1.97 10.39
N TYR A 258 4.74 -3.12 11.05
CA TYR A 258 3.85 -4.25 10.76
C TYR A 258 2.39 -3.80 10.85
N ALA A 259 1.62 -4.10 9.80
CA ALA A 259 0.26 -3.61 9.66
C ALA A 259 -0.76 -4.76 9.68
N VAL A 260 -1.80 -4.61 10.49
CA VAL A 260 -2.92 -5.54 10.62
C VAL A 260 -4.19 -4.84 10.21
N PHE A 261 -4.97 -5.46 9.36
CA PHE A 261 -6.23 -4.94 8.83
C PHE A 261 -7.36 -5.82 9.33
N ASP A 262 -8.17 -5.28 10.24
CA ASP A 262 -9.18 -6.03 10.99
C ASP A 262 -10.59 -5.63 10.51
N ARG A 263 -11.25 -6.52 9.74
CA ARG A 263 -12.61 -6.30 9.24
C ARG A 263 -13.69 -6.60 10.27
N ASP A 264 -13.40 -7.42 11.29
CA ASP A 264 -14.35 -7.71 12.36
C ASP A 264 -14.63 -6.44 13.16
N GLU A 265 -13.57 -5.73 13.55
CA GLU A 265 -13.66 -4.52 14.39
C GLU A 265 -13.53 -3.21 13.60
N ASN A 266 -13.27 -3.27 12.28
CA ASN A 266 -13.04 -2.11 11.41
C ASN A 266 -11.93 -1.19 11.94
N ARG A 267 -10.72 -1.74 12.07
CA ARG A 267 -9.56 -1.04 12.63
C ARG A 267 -8.27 -1.48 11.95
N VAL A 268 -7.24 -0.65 12.05
CA VAL A 268 -5.88 -0.95 11.61
C VAL A 268 -4.99 -1.07 12.84
N GLY A 269 -4.28 -2.19 12.98
CA GLY A 269 -3.30 -2.44 14.03
C GLY A 269 -1.88 -2.17 13.53
N LEU A 270 -1.07 -1.48 14.33
CA LEU A 270 0.31 -1.16 13.99
C LEU A 270 1.27 -1.53 15.12
N ALA A 271 2.39 -2.17 14.79
CA ALA A 271 3.49 -2.47 15.69
C ALA A 271 4.84 -2.27 14.99
N GLU A 272 5.93 -2.13 15.74
CA GLU A 272 7.26 -2.01 15.14
C GLU A 272 7.64 -3.33 14.47
N ALA A 273 7.98 -3.29 13.18
CA ALA A 273 8.38 -4.48 12.44
C ALA A 273 9.76 -4.97 12.92
N THR A 274 9.89 -6.29 13.09
CA THR A 274 11.18 -6.93 13.35
C THR A 274 12.02 -6.87 12.09
N ARG A 275 13.28 -6.45 12.19
CA ARG A 275 14.26 -6.64 11.10
C ARG A 275 14.81 -8.06 11.22
N VAL A 276 14.36 -8.95 10.32
CA VAL A 276 14.78 -10.36 10.23
C VAL A 276 15.83 -10.51 9.15
#